data_AF-A0A521R4Z4-F1
#
_entry.id   AF-A0A521R4Z4-F1
#
_cell.length_a   1.000
_cell.length_b   1.000
_cell.length_c   1.000
_cell.angle_alpha   90.00
_cell.angle_beta   90.00
_cell.angle_gamma   90.00
#
_symmetry.space_group_name_H-M   'P 1'
#
loop_
_entity.id
_entity.type
_entity.pdbx_description
1 polymer ?
#
loop_
_entity_poly.entity_id
_entity_poly.type
_entity_poly.pdbx_seq_one_letter_code
_entity_poly.pdbx_strand_id
1 'polypeptide(L)'
;MRMIQFGGLVLVALLAAACTQTAGGPPPGMTAAQAAAYCTKLSWAYGEYVASGMGDSAGDNDNTDADINARLAIAQCHEGQTGAAIPVLQQELRRNKVPVPPV
;
A
#
# COMPACT_ATOMS: atom_id res chain seq x y z
N MET A 1 -10.29 -10.64 39.38
CA MET A 1 -11.74 -10.64 39.10
C MET A 1 -11.97 -11.30 37.74
N ARG A 2 -12.74 -12.42 37.72
CA ARG A 2 -13.35 -13.18 36.59
C ARG A 2 -12.41 -13.57 35.43
N MET A 3 -11.80 -14.76 35.40
CA MET A 3 -12.37 -16.07 35.02
C MET A 3 -13.34 -16.04 33.84
N ILE A 4 -12.86 -16.45 32.66
CA ILE A 4 -13.67 -17.11 31.62
C ILE A 4 -12.87 -18.31 31.12
N GLN A 5 -13.32 -19.48 31.57
CA GLN A 5 -12.91 -20.80 31.15
C GLN A 5 -13.92 -21.26 30.08
N PHE A 6 -13.47 -21.46 28.85
CA PHE A 6 -14.12 -22.28 27.83
C PHE A 6 -13.05 -23.32 27.45
N GLY A 7 -13.11 -24.57 27.92
CA GLY A 7 -14.16 -25.52 27.60
C GLY A 7 -13.85 -26.11 26.21
N GLY A 8 -13.22 -27.29 26.20
CA GLY A 8 -12.57 -27.88 25.03
C GLY A 8 -13.47 -28.39 23.91
N LEU A 9 -12.81 -29.00 22.92
CA LEU A 9 -13.32 -29.72 21.73
C LEU A 9 -14.05 -28.85 20.70
N VAL A 10 -13.40 -28.57 19.56
CA VAL A 10 -13.60 -29.33 18.29
C VAL A 10 -12.40 -29.07 17.37
N LEU A 11 -11.67 -30.13 17.03
CA LEU A 11 -10.83 -30.21 15.83
C LEU A 11 -11.75 -30.08 14.59
N VAL A 12 -11.98 -28.85 14.13
CA VAL A 12 -12.52 -28.62 12.79
C VAL A 12 -11.32 -28.44 11.87
N ALA A 13 -11.14 -29.39 10.96
CA ALA A 13 -10.23 -29.28 9.85
C ALA A 13 -10.63 -28.08 8.97
N LEU A 14 -10.08 -26.91 9.26
CA LEU A 14 -10.12 -25.74 8.37
C LEU A 14 -9.11 -25.94 7.23
N LEU A 15 -9.38 -26.90 6.33
CA LEU A 15 -8.82 -26.85 4.98
C LEU A 15 -9.69 -25.92 4.13
N ALA A 16 -9.03 -24.92 3.56
CA ALA A 16 -9.49 -24.05 2.46
C ALA A 16 -10.49 -22.92 2.80
N ALA A 17 -10.00 -21.87 3.47
CA ALA A 17 -10.43 -20.49 3.21
C ALA A 17 -9.47 -19.47 3.86
N ALA A 18 -8.17 -19.51 3.54
CA ALA A 18 -7.28 -18.38 3.81
C ALA A 18 -7.44 -17.26 2.74
N CYS A 19 -8.66 -17.02 2.29
CA CYS A 19 -8.95 -16.15 1.13
C CYS A 19 -9.82 -14.96 1.50
N THR A 20 -9.65 -14.36 2.69
CA THR A 20 -10.17 -13.00 2.95
C THR A 20 -9.34 -12.28 4.02
N GLN A 21 -8.06 -12.07 3.77
CA GLN A 21 -7.41 -10.85 4.25
C GLN A 21 -7.40 -9.86 3.09
N THR A 22 -8.52 -9.13 2.96
CA THR A 22 -8.75 -8.08 1.96
C THR A 22 -7.97 -6.80 2.26
N ALA A 23 -6.74 -6.93 2.71
CA ALA A 23 -5.80 -5.84 2.89
C ALA A 23 -4.40 -6.40 2.64
N GLY A 24 -3.96 -6.34 1.38
CA GLY A 24 -2.54 -6.37 1.08
C GLY A 24 -1.99 -7.49 0.21
N GLY A 25 -2.82 -8.11 -0.62
CA GLY A 25 -2.29 -8.93 -1.72
C GLY A 25 -1.78 -8.07 -2.89
N PRO A 26 -0.97 -8.64 -3.80
CA PRO A 26 -0.67 -8.02 -5.09
C PRO A 26 -1.95 -7.68 -5.88
N PRO A 27 -1.92 -6.62 -6.72
CA PRO A 27 -3.04 -6.29 -7.59
C PRO A 27 -3.31 -7.41 -8.61
N PRO A 28 -4.53 -7.46 -9.19
CA PRO A 28 -4.90 -8.47 -10.18
C PRO A 28 -3.90 -8.50 -11.34
N GLY A 29 -3.46 -9.71 -11.74
CA GLY A 29 -2.50 -9.87 -12.83
C GLY A 29 -1.03 -9.69 -12.45
N MET A 30 -0.71 -9.43 -11.17
CA MET A 30 0.65 -9.46 -10.65
C MET A 30 0.85 -10.56 -9.60
N THR A 31 2.03 -11.15 -9.59
CA THR A 31 2.51 -11.94 -8.44
C THR A 31 2.91 -11.01 -7.29
N ALA A 32 3.00 -11.55 -6.06
CA ALA A 32 3.44 -10.80 -4.89
C ALA A 32 4.82 -10.16 -5.08
N ALA A 33 5.75 -10.89 -5.71
CA ALA A 33 7.09 -10.39 -6.01
C ALA A 33 7.08 -9.24 -7.03
N GLN A 34 6.28 -9.36 -8.10
CA GLN A 34 6.13 -8.29 -9.10
C GLN A 34 5.50 -7.04 -8.49
N ALA A 35 4.47 -7.22 -7.67
CA ALA A 35 3.81 -6.12 -7.00
C ALA A 35 4.75 -5.41 -6.03
N ALA A 36 5.53 -6.14 -5.23
CA ALA A 36 6.50 -5.55 -4.31
C ALA A 36 7.60 -4.77 -5.03
N ALA A 37 8.14 -5.33 -6.13
CA ALA A 37 9.12 -4.64 -6.97
C ALA A 37 8.53 -3.37 -7.60
N TYR A 38 7.29 -3.44 -8.10
CA TYR A 38 6.61 -2.30 -8.69
C TYR A 38 6.26 -1.22 -7.66
N CYS A 39 5.80 -1.61 -6.47
CA CYS A 39 5.55 -0.71 -5.35
C CYS A 39 6.83 0.04 -4.97
N THR A 40 7.97 -0.67 -4.88
CA THR A 40 9.28 -0.06 -4.60
C THR A 40 9.67 0.97 -5.67
N LYS A 41 9.45 0.64 -6.95
CA LYS A 41 9.73 1.53 -8.07
C LYS A 41 8.89 2.81 -8.02
N LEU A 42 7.61 2.68 -7.67
CA LEU A 42 6.70 3.81 -7.50
C LEU A 42 7.10 4.68 -6.30
N SER A 43 7.41 4.06 -5.16
CA SER A 43 7.89 4.76 -3.96
C SER A 43 9.16 5.55 -4.24
N TRP A 44 10.09 4.99 -5.02
CA TRP A 44 11.32 5.68 -5.41
C TRP A 44 11.03 6.89 -6.31
N ALA A 45 10.17 6.75 -7.32
CA ALA A 45 9.79 7.86 -8.20
C ALA A 45 9.10 8.99 -7.42
N TYR A 46 8.25 8.66 -6.44
CA TYR A 46 7.63 9.66 -5.58
C TYR A 46 8.64 10.31 -4.63
N GLY A 47 9.56 9.53 -4.05
CA GLY A 47 10.65 10.05 -3.23
C GLY A 47 11.54 11.03 -3.97
N GLU A 48 11.88 10.75 -5.23
CA GLU A 48 12.66 11.66 -6.09
C GLU A 48 11.92 12.98 -6.35
N TYR A 49 10.60 12.92 -6.60
CA TYR A 49 9.76 14.11 -6.76
C TYR A 49 9.72 15.00 -5.51
N VAL A 50 9.65 14.40 -4.32
CA VAL A 50 9.70 15.16 -3.06
C VAL A 50 11.10 15.73 -2.86
N ALA A 51 12.14 14.94 -3.11
CA ALA A 51 13.55 15.35 -2.93
C ALA A 51 13.95 16.50 -3.86
N SER A 52 13.33 16.63 -5.04
CA SER A 52 13.56 17.76 -5.96
C SER A 52 12.90 19.07 -5.51
N GLY A 53 12.31 19.12 -4.31
CA GLY A 53 11.67 20.31 -3.74
C GLY A 53 10.29 20.62 -4.33
N MET A 54 9.77 19.73 -5.18
CA MET A 54 8.47 19.91 -5.84
C MET A 54 7.31 19.45 -4.94
N GLY A 55 7.60 18.63 -3.92
CA GLY A 55 6.63 18.29 -2.87
C GLY A 55 6.30 19.43 -1.89
N ASP A 56 7.25 20.34 -1.65
CA ASP A 56 7.13 21.44 -0.67
C ASP A 56 6.47 22.71 -1.23
N SER A 57 6.28 22.78 -2.56
CA SER A 57 6.00 24.05 -3.26
C SER A 57 4.53 24.45 -3.42
N ALA A 58 3.57 23.73 -2.83
CA ALA A 58 2.17 24.13 -2.91
C ALA A 58 1.58 24.29 -1.51
N GLY A 59 1.50 25.54 -1.06
CA GLY A 59 0.70 25.96 0.11
C GLY A 59 -0.80 25.84 -0.12
N ASP A 60 -1.20 24.72 -0.72
CA ASP A 60 -2.56 24.34 -1.05
C ASP A 60 -2.92 23.13 -0.20
N ASN A 61 -4.07 23.17 0.47
CA ASN A 61 -4.48 22.16 1.44
C ASN A 61 -4.59 20.77 0.78
N ASP A 62 -4.91 20.74 -0.52
CA ASP A 62 -4.95 19.53 -1.35
C ASP A 62 -3.58 18.83 -1.46
N ASN A 63 -2.48 19.58 -1.35
CA ASN A 63 -1.13 19.02 -1.46
C ASN A 63 -0.62 18.41 -0.15
N THR A 64 -1.24 18.73 0.99
CA THR A 64 -0.92 18.10 2.28
C THR A 64 -1.55 16.70 2.38
N ASP A 65 -2.83 16.56 2.00
CA ASP A 65 -3.51 15.26 2.00
C ASP A 65 -2.89 14.30 0.98
N ALA A 66 -2.49 14.83 -0.17
CA ALA A 66 -1.66 14.16 -1.17
C ALA A 66 -0.39 13.52 -0.59
N ASP A 67 0.44 14.30 0.10
CA ASP A 67 1.69 13.83 0.66
C ASP A 67 1.45 12.75 1.73
N ILE A 68 0.41 12.93 2.56
CA ILE A 68 0.00 11.94 3.56
C ILE A 68 -0.42 10.62 2.88
N ASN A 69 -1.24 10.68 1.83
CA ASN A 69 -1.68 9.50 1.09
C ASN A 69 -0.51 8.77 0.43
N ALA A 70 0.43 9.50 -0.17
CA ALA A 70 1.60 8.92 -0.80
C ALA A 70 2.53 8.26 0.23
N ARG A 71 2.78 8.91 1.37
CA ARG A 71 3.57 8.36 2.49
C ARG A 71 2.92 7.12 3.10
N LEU A 72 1.61 7.15 3.29
CA LEU A 72 0.84 6.00 3.76
C LEU A 72 0.96 4.84 2.75
N ALA A 73 0.82 5.11 1.46
CA ALA A 73 0.97 4.09 0.42
C ALA A 73 2.40 3.52 0.37
N ILE A 74 3.43 4.33 0.60
CA ILE A 74 4.82 3.84 0.73
C ILE A 74 4.94 2.89 1.93
N ALA A 75 4.40 3.26 3.09
CA ALA A 75 4.40 2.38 4.26
C ALA A 75 3.66 1.06 3.97
N GLN A 76 2.50 1.15 3.31
CA GLN A 76 1.75 -0.01 2.85
C GLN A 76 2.55 -0.88 1.86
N CYS A 77 3.38 -0.30 0.98
CA CYS A 77 4.31 -1.08 0.15
C CYS A 77 5.25 -1.94 1.00
N HIS A 78 5.82 -1.37 2.08
CA HIS A 78 6.74 -2.08 2.96
C HIS A 78 6.06 -3.16 3.80
N GLU A 79 4.79 -2.97 4.13
CA GLU A 79 3.96 -3.96 4.83
C GLU A 79 3.43 -5.06 3.91
N GLY A 80 3.81 -5.05 2.63
CA GLY A 80 3.33 -5.98 1.62
C GLY A 80 1.94 -5.64 1.08
N GLN A 81 1.32 -4.56 1.56
CA GLN A 81 -0.01 -4.08 1.18
C GLN A 81 -0.07 -3.42 -0.21
N THR A 82 0.56 -4.08 -1.18
CA THR A 82 0.83 -3.57 -2.53
C THR A 82 -0.44 -3.31 -3.34
N GLY A 83 -1.49 -4.10 -3.18
CA GLY A 83 -2.77 -3.92 -3.89
C GLY A 83 -3.48 -2.61 -3.55
N ALA A 84 -3.34 -2.08 -2.33
CA ALA A 84 -3.87 -0.78 -1.94
C ALA A 84 -2.86 0.36 -2.25
N ALA A 85 -1.58 0.11 -2.03
CA ALA A 85 -0.52 1.11 -2.20
C ALA A 85 -0.25 1.51 -3.66
N ILE A 86 -0.16 0.54 -4.57
CA ILE A 86 0.16 0.76 -5.99
C ILE A 86 -0.79 1.77 -6.65
N PRO A 87 -2.13 1.60 -6.60
CA PRO A 87 -3.03 2.54 -7.26
C PRO A 87 -2.97 3.94 -6.68
N VAL A 88 -2.75 4.08 -5.36
CA VAL A 88 -2.56 5.38 -4.71
C VAL A 88 -1.29 6.05 -5.24
N LEU A 89 -0.14 5.39 -5.20
CA LEU A 89 1.11 5.97 -5.69
C LEU A 89 1.07 6.34 -7.16
N GLN A 90 0.47 5.50 -8.01
CA GLN A 90 0.29 5.86 -9.42
C GLN A 90 -0.60 7.09 -9.59
N GLN A 91 -1.65 7.23 -8.79
CA GLN A 91 -2.55 8.39 -8.86
C GLN A 91 -1.85 9.66 -8.39
N GLU A 92 -1.09 9.58 -7.29
CA GLU A 92 -0.30 10.70 -6.76
C GLU A 92 0.74 11.17 -7.78
N LEU A 93 1.49 10.25 -8.40
CA LEU A 93 2.43 10.59 -9.47
C LEU A 93 1.73 11.28 -10.65
N ARG A 94 0.58 10.75 -11.12
CA ARG A 94 -0.20 11.38 -12.20
C ARG A 94 -0.72 12.77 -11.82
N ARG A 95 -1.25 12.93 -10.60
CA ARG A 95 -1.78 14.23 -10.13
C ARG A 95 -0.68 15.28 -10.10
N ASN A 96 0.51 14.90 -9.67
CA ASN A 96 1.70 15.76 -9.64
C ASN A 96 2.43 15.87 -11.00
N LYS A 97 1.86 15.31 -12.07
CA LYS A 97 2.43 15.29 -13.44
C LYS A 97 3.83 14.64 -13.50
N VAL A 98 4.13 13.76 -12.54
CA VAL A 98 5.35 12.95 -12.53
C VAL A 98 5.11 11.72 -13.42
N PRO A 99 6.05 11.37 -14.31
CA PRO A 99 5.94 10.16 -15.12
C PRO A 99 5.76 8.91 -14.25
N VAL A 100 4.68 8.15 -14.50
CA VAL A 100 4.46 6.88 -13.80
C VAL A 100 5.37 5.81 -14.42
N PRO A 101 6.24 5.17 -13.63
CA PRO A 101 7.07 4.08 -14.13
C PRO A 101 6.23 2.91 -14.67
N PRO A 102 6.67 2.24 -15.75
CA PRO A 102 5.97 1.07 -16.28
C PRO A 102 6.06 -0.11 -15.32
N VAL A 103 5.00 -0.92 -15.33
CA VAL A 103 4.89 -2.24 -14.69
C VAL A 103 5.83 -3.24 -15.34
#